data_AF-A0A1X6YKC4-F1
#
_entry.id   AF-A0A1X6YKC4-F1
#
_cell.length_a   1.000
_cell.length_b   1.000
_cell.length_c   1.000
_cell.angle_alpha   90.00
_cell.angle_beta   90.00
_cell.angle_gamma   90.00
#
_symmetry.space_group_name_H-M   'P 1'
#
loop_
_entity.id
_entity.type
_entity.pdbx_description
1 polymer ?
#
loop_
_entity_poly.entity_id
_entity_poly.type
_entity_poly.pdbx_seq_one_letter_code
_entity_poly.pdbx_strand_id
1 'polypeptide(L)'
;MTKNGSKGEFGTGITAKPVILYDIGTDEGREAVHSAFLEWQKQVATHGGAFAAVVNPIKETCTGILTDAEPGPEPPHSKEDFARTICEALWNAFDRISENDADNAAHFAFHAGIMWAEANMKWQFEKDVLDRWKAKKSLAYRNEGRDQHNKERKLEAAQWQALAIEIAKETEMTGNKQAAWVANALQRRHGIRRNPKTVAKALRK
;
A
#
# COMPACT_ATOMS: atom_id res chain seq x y z
N MET A 1 -1.11 -26.42 -29.17
CA MET A 1 -2.16 -25.42 -28.90
C MET A 1 -1.64 -24.45 -27.86
N THR A 2 -1.39 -23.20 -28.25
CA THR A 2 -0.99 -22.10 -27.36
C THR A 2 -2.20 -21.65 -26.56
N LYS A 3 -2.17 -21.84 -25.23
CA LYS A 3 -3.28 -21.51 -24.31
C LYS A 3 -3.43 -19.99 -24.18
N ASN A 4 -4.61 -19.45 -24.52
CA ASN A 4 -4.96 -18.02 -24.48
C ASN A 4 -5.39 -17.55 -23.08
N GLY A 5 -4.61 -17.84 -22.05
CA GLY A 5 -4.82 -17.24 -20.73
C GLY A 5 -4.07 -15.91 -20.60
N SER A 6 -4.64 -14.94 -19.88
CA SER A 6 -3.92 -13.70 -19.57
C SER A 6 -2.95 -13.96 -18.42
N LYS A 7 -1.73 -13.43 -18.52
CA LYS A 7 -0.77 -13.50 -17.40
C LYS A 7 -1.28 -12.57 -16.30
N GLY A 8 -1.42 -13.10 -15.10
CA GLY A 8 -1.74 -12.35 -13.89
C GLY A 8 -0.77 -12.67 -12.77
N GLU A 9 -0.90 -11.97 -11.65
CA GLU A 9 -0.26 -12.31 -10.39
C GLU A 9 -1.34 -12.77 -9.41
N PHE A 10 -1.08 -13.90 -8.74
CA PHE A 10 -1.88 -14.36 -7.61
C PHE A 10 -1.08 -14.16 -6.33
N GLY A 11 -1.72 -13.63 -5.30
CA GLY A 11 -1.04 -13.20 -4.07
C GLY A 11 -0.46 -11.79 -4.19
N THR A 12 0.20 -11.32 -3.13
CA THR A 12 0.77 -9.98 -3.06
C THR A 12 2.12 -10.01 -2.34
N GLY A 13 3.10 -9.25 -2.83
CA GLY A 13 4.41 -9.16 -2.16
C GLY A 13 5.18 -10.48 -2.21
N ILE A 14 5.59 -11.01 -1.05
CA ILE A 14 6.39 -12.25 -0.95
C ILE A 14 5.64 -13.52 -1.37
N THR A 15 4.30 -13.48 -1.42
CA THR A 15 3.47 -14.59 -1.90
C THR A 15 3.01 -14.40 -3.33
N ALA A 16 3.41 -13.30 -3.99
CA ALA A 16 3.08 -13.05 -5.38
C ALA A 16 3.76 -14.09 -6.26
N LYS A 17 2.94 -14.87 -6.97
CA LYS A 17 3.40 -15.80 -8.00
C LYS A 17 2.70 -15.52 -9.32
N PRO A 18 3.43 -15.60 -10.45
CA PRO A 18 2.80 -15.48 -11.75
C PRO A 18 1.81 -16.63 -11.94
N VAL A 19 0.60 -16.29 -12.35
CA VAL A 19 -0.45 -17.24 -12.68
C VAL A 19 -1.00 -16.94 -14.06
N ILE A 20 -1.68 -17.93 -14.63
CA ILE A 20 -2.46 -17.76 -15.83
C ILE A 20 -3.91 -17.61 -15.39
N LEU A 21 -4.51 -16.47 -15.71
CA LEU A 21 -5.92 -16.19 -15.48
C LEU A 21 -6.71 -16.62 -16.70
N TYR A 22 -7.82 -17.30 -16.47
CA TYR A 22 -8.73 -17.77 -17.51
C TYR A 22 -10.13 -17.20 -17.30
N ASP A 23 -10.82 -16.84 -18.38
CA ASP A 23 -12.22 -16.44 -18.32
C ASP A 23 -13.12 -17.69 -18.23
N ILE A 24 -13.84 -17.84 -17.12
CA ILE A 24 -14.71 -18.99 -16.83
C ILE A 24 -15.89 -19.08 -17.84
N GLY A 25 -16.23 -17.98 -18.52
CA GLY A 25 -17.24 -17.97 -19.59
C GLY A 25 -16.80 -18.68 -20.88
N THR A 26 -15.51 -19.01 -21.00
CA THR A 26 -14.93 -19.66 -22.19
C THR A 26 -14.71 -21.15 -21.96
N ASP A 27 -14.70 -21.94 -23.05
CA ASP A 27 -14.39 -23.37 -22.96
C ASP A 27 -12.98 -23.63 -22.42
N GLU A 28 -12.02 -22.77 -22.77
CA GLU A 28 -10.64 -22.82 -22.27
C GLU A 28 -10.55 -22.56 -20.77
N GLY A 29 -11.33 -21.62 -20.23
CA GLY A 29 -11.41 -21.39 -18.78
C GLY A 29 -12.13 -22.51 -18.04
N ARG A 30 -13.16 -23.12 -18.65
CA ARG A 30 -13.80 -24.32 -18.10
C ARG A 30 -12.85 -25.52 -18.07
N GLU A 31 -12.06 -25.72 -19.12
CA GLU A 31 -11.00 -26.75 -19.15
C GLU A 31 -9.90 -26.50 -18.11
N ALA A 32 -9.51 -25.24 -17.90
CA ALA A 32 -8.51 -24.88 -16.89
C ALA A 32 -9.01 -25.17 -15.46
N VAL A 33 -10.27 -24.83 -15.16
CA VAL A 33 -10.90 -25.16 -13.87
C VAL A 33 -11.02 -26.68 -13.70
N HIS A 34 -11.46 -27.39 -14.74
CA HIS A 34 -11.55 -28.85 -14.71
C HIS A 34 -10.18 -29.50 -14.49
N SER A 35 -9.14 -29.02 -15.16
CA SER A 35 -7.76 -29.50 -14.99
C SER A 35 -7.24 -29.24 -13.58
N ALA A 36 -7.51 -28.06 -13.01
CA ALA A 36 -7.12 -27.75 -11.63
C ALA A 36 -7.87 -28.63 -10.62
N PHE A 37 -9.13 -28.93 -10.86
CA PHE A 37 -9.92 -29.85 -10.04
C PHE A 37 -9.40 -31.29 -10.13
N LEU A 38 -9.06 -31.77 -11.32
CA LEU A 38 -8.46 -33.09 -11.51
C LEU A 38 -7.09 -33.20 -10.84
N GLU A 39 -6.26 -32.16 -10.94
CA GLU A 39 -4.98 -32.11 -10.22
C GLU A 39 -5.22 -32.12 -8.71
N TRP A 40 -6.18 -31.35 -8.20
CA TRP A 40 -6.55 -31.41 -6.78
C TRP A 40 -7.00 -32.81 -6.37
N GLN A 41 -7.88 -33.47 -7.12
CA GLN A 41 -8.29 -34.86 -6.84
C GLN A 41 -7.11 -35.83 -6.86
N LYS A 42 -6.15 -35.65 -7.78
CA LYS A 42 -4.92 -36.43 -7.81
C LYS A 42 -4.07 -36.19 -6.57
N GLN A 43 -3.95 -34.95 -6.11
CA GLN A 43 -3.25 -34.59 -4.87
C GLN A 43 -3.94 -35.21 -3.64
N VAL A 44 -5.27 -35.18 -3.58
CA VAL A 44 -6.07 -35.86 -2.54
C VAL A 44 -5.78 -37.37 -2.54
N ALA A 45 -5.79 -38.02 -3.70
CA ALA A 45 -5.53 -39.45 -3.81
C ALA A 45 -4.08 -39.81 -3.47
N THR A 46 -3.12 -38.98 -3.88
CA THR A 46 -1.67 -39.22 -3.68
C THR A 46 -1.23 -38.96 -2.25
N HIS A 47 -1.84 -37.98 -1.58
CA HIS A 47 -1.44 -37.55 -0.24
C HIS A 47 -2.36 -38.07 0.88
N GLY A 48 -3.30 -38.96 0.58
CA GLY A 48 -4.11 -39.63 1.60
C GLY A 48 -5.29 -38.80 2.13
N GLY A 49 -5.83 -37.89 1.31
CA GLY A 49 -7.08 -37.17 1.59
C GLY A 49 -7.02 -35.66 1.37
N ALA A 50 -8.17 -35.00 1.53
CA ALA A 50 -8.34 -33.55 1.33
C ALA A 50 -7.46 -32.73 2.28
N PHE A 51 -7.25 -33.23 3.49
CA PHE A 51 -6.41 -32.61 4.49
C PHE A 51 -4.96 -32.42 3.99
N ALA A 52 -4.31 -33.51 3.57
CA ALA A 52 -2.92 -33.45 3.14
C ALA A 52 -2.72 -32.62 1.86
N ALA A 53 -3.69 -32.65 0.93
CA ALA A 53 -3.66 -31.83 -0.28
C ALA A 53 -3.69 -30.32 0.01
N VAL A 54 -4.37 -29.88 1.08
CA VAL A 54 -4.41 -28.47 1.51
C VAL A 54 -3.18 -28.11 2.35
N VAL A 55 -2.72 -29.04 3.18
CA VAL A 55 -1.63 -28.82 4.14
C VAL A 55 -0.25 -28.79 3.50
N ASN A 56 0.00 -29.61 2.46
CA ASN A 56 1.33 -29.71 1.85
C ASN A 56 1.85 -28.38 1.29
N PRO A 57 1.07 -27.58 0.52
CA PRO A 57 1.51 -26.26 0.08
C PRO A 57 1.83 -25.29 1.24
N ILE A 58 1.06 -25.37 2.33
CA ILE A 58 1.29 -24.56 3.53
C ILE A 58 2.62 -24.96 4.18
N LYS A 59 2.85 -26.27 4.32
CA LYS A 59 4.09 -26.84 4.85
C LYS A 59 5.30 -26.45 3.98
N GLU A 60 5.20 -26.56 2.66
CA GLU A 60 6.26 -26.16 1.73
C GLU A 60 6.60 -24.67 1.86
N THR A 61 5.58 -23.82 1.98
CA THR A 61 5.78 -22.38 2.18
C THR A 61 6.49 -22.12 3.51
N CYS A 62 6.00 -22.68 4.61
CA CYS A 62 6.57 -22.47 5.94
C CYS A 62 8.00 -23.02 6.05
N THR A 63 8.28 -24.19 5.48
CA THR A 63 9.63 -24.77 5.46
C THR A 63 10.60 -23.94 4.62
N GLY A 64 10.16 -23.38 3.48
CA GLY A 64 10.98 -22.44 2.71
C GLY A 64 11.36 -21.20 3.53
N ILE A 65 10.41 -20.64 4.27
CA ILE A 65 10.65 -19.49 5.17
C ILE A 65 11.71 -19.81 6.23
N LEU A 66 11.59 -20.97 6.88
CA LEU A 66 12.52 -21.39 7.93
C LEU A 66 13.91 -21.73 7.37
N THR A 67 13.99 -22.21 6.14
CA THR A 67 15.28 -22.51 5.48
C THR A 67 16.05 -21.23 5.14
N ASP A 68 15.33 -20.17 4.79
CA ASP A 68 15.91 -18.85 4.47
C ASP A 68 16.17 -17.99 5.73
N ALA A 69 15.78 -18.46 6.93
CA ALA A 69 15.88 -17.70 8.17
C ALA A 69 17.32 -17.63 8.69
N GLU A 70 17.72 -16.47 9.19
CA GLU A 70 19.00 -16.33 9.89
C GLU A 70 18.96 -17.05 11.25
N PRO A 71 20.03 -17.74 11.65
CA PRO A 71 20.07 -18.43 12.94
C PRO A 71 20.05 -17.42 14.09
N GLY A 72 19.04 -17.52 14.97
CA GLY A 72 18.91 -16.66 16.15
C GLY A 72 17.54 -16.79 16.84
N PRO A 73 17.35 -16.11 17.99
CA PRO A 73 16.04 -16.03 18.61
C PRO A 73 15.08 -15.24 17.71
N GLU A 74 13.97 -15.87 17.35
CA GLU A 74 12.95 -15.28 16.49
C GLU A 74 12.06 -14.31 17.29
N PRO A 75 11.79 -13.11 16.76
CA PRO A 75 10.83 -12.21 17.37
C PRO A 75 9.42 -12.83 17.38
N PRO A 76 8.63 -12.67 18.46
CA PRO A 76 7.24 -13.12 18.48
C PRO A 76 6.44 -12.52 17.33
N HIS A 77 5.62 -13.36 16.70
CA HIS A 77 4.82 -13.07 15.52
C HIS A 77 5.64 -12.62 14.30
N SER A 78 6.93 -12.94 14.21
CA SER A 78 7.68 -12.78 12.97
C SER A 78 7.22 -13.79 11.92
N LYS A 79 7.68 -13.62 10.68
CA LYS A 79 7.37 -14.55 9.58
C LYS A 79 7.85 -15.97 9.91
N GLU A 80 9.01 -16.07 10.55
CA GLU A 80 9.66 -17.31 10.99
C GLU A 80 8.91 -17.93 12.18
N ASP A 81 8.48 -17.13 13.17
CA ASP A 81 7.68 -17.60 14.30
C ASP A 81 6.33 -18.20 13.86
N PHE A 82 5.65 -17.52 12.92
CA PHE A 82 4.43 -18.06 12.30
C PHE A 82 4.71 -19.36 11.54
N ALA A 83 5.76 -19.39 10.72
CA ALA A 83 6.12 -20.58 9.94
C ALA A 83 6.44 -21.78 10.84
N ARG A 84 7.17 -21.55 11.94
CA ARG A 84 7.48 -22.58 12.93
C ARG A 84 6.23 -23.12 13.62
N THR A 85 5.40 -22.22 14.16
CA THR A 85 4.17 -22.62 14.86
C THR A 85 3.23 -23.41 13.96
N ILE A 86 3.10 -23.00 12.69
CA ILE A 86 2.30 -23.72 11.69
C ILE A 86 2.90 -25.10 11.40
N CYS A 87 4.21 -25.20 11.19
CA CYS A 87 4.87 -26.49 10.97
C CYS A 87 4.70 -27.44 12.16
N GLU A 88 4.87 -26.96 13.39
CA GLU A 88 4.69 -27.74 14.62
C GLU A 88 3.25 -28.23 14.76
N ALA A 89 2.25 -27.36 14.54
CA ALA A 89 0.85 -27.75 14.56
C ALA A 89 0.53 -28.80 13.50
N LEU A 90 1.06 -28.66 12.29
CA LEU A 90 0.86 -29.65 11.23
C LEU A 90 1.53 -30.99 11.54
N TRP A 91 2.74 -31.00 12.11
CA TRP A 91 3.40 -32.23 12.56
C TRP A 91 2.62 -32.92 13.67
N ASN A 92 2.17 -32.18 14.68
CA ASN A 92 1.30 -32.72 15.72
C ASN A 92 0.00 -33.30 15.13
N ALA A 93 -0.58 -32.66 14.12
CA ALA A 93 -1.77 -33.21 13.45
C ALA A 93 -1.46 -34.55 12.75
N PHE A 94 -0.33 -34.66 12.04
CA PHE A 94 0.09 -35.91 11.39
C PHE A 94 0.39 -37.03 12.40
N ASP A 95 1.04 -36.69 13.52
CA ASP A 95 1.34 -37.65 14.58
C ASP A 95 0.04 -38.21 15.17
N ARG A 96 -0.95 -37.36 15.46
CA ARG A 96 -2.27 -37.80 15.97
C ARG A 96 -3.06 -38.62 14.96
N ILE A 97 -2.96 -38.32 13.65
CA ILE A 97 -3.53 -39.17 12.60
C ILE A 97 -2.90 -40.57 12.65
N SER A 98 -1.58 -40.66 12.82
CA SER A 98 -0.87 -41.95 12.89
C SER A 98 -1.24 -42.78 14.13
N GLU A 99 -1.63 -42.10 15.22
CA GLU A 99 -2.11 -42.70 16.46
C GLU A 99 -3.62 -43.06 16.43
N ASN A 100 -4.33 -42.76 15.33
CA ASN A 100 -5.79 -42.85 15.20
C ASN A 100 -6.58 -41.94 16.17
N ASP A 101 -6.00 -40.81 16.58
CA ASP A 101 -6.65 -39.80 17.41
C ASP A 101 -7.20 -38.66 16.54
N ALA A 102 -8.41 -38.86 16.02
CA ALA A 102 -9.04 -37.93 15.09
C ALA A 102 -9.36 -36.56 15.71
N ASP A 103 -9.74 -36.53 16.99
CA ASP A 103 -10.14 -35.29 17.67
C ASP A 103 -8.95 -34.36 17.86
N ASN A 104 -7.82 -34.89 18.35
CA ASN A 104 -6.61 -34.09 18.50
C ASN A 104 -5.98 -33.75 17.14
N ALA A 105 -6.04 -34.65 16.15
CA ALA A 105 -5.62 -34.32 14.79
C ALA A 105 -6.41 -33.12 14.22
N ALA A 106 -7.73 -33.10 14.38
CA ALA A 106 -8.58 -32.00 13.95
C ALA A 106 -8.28 -30.71 14.72
N HIS A 107 -8.02 -30.79 16.03
CA HIS A 107 -7.64 -29.65 16.85
C HIS A 107 -6.36 -28.97 16.32
N PHE A 108 -5.29 -29.73 16.11
CA PHE A 108 -4.02 -29.20 15.61
C PHE A 108 -4.13 -28.68 14.18
N ALA A 109 -4.87 -29.38 13.32
CA ALA A 109 -5.18 -28.93 11.96
C ALA A 109 -5.90 -27.58 11.94
N PHE A 110 -6.90 -27.41 12.80
CA PHE A 110 -7.64 -26.16 12.92
C PHE A 110 -6.75 -25.02 13.44
N HIS A 111 -5.90 -25.29 14.44
CA HIS A 111 -4.94 -24.32 14.94
C HIS A 111 -3.95 -23.87 13.85
N ALA A 112 -3.40 -24.80 13.06
CA ALA A 112 -2.54 -24.48 11.93
C ALA A 112 -3.26 -23.58 10.90
N GLY A 113 -4.54 -23.85 10.64
CA GLY A 113 -5.39 -23.03 9.77
C GLY A 113 -5.58 -21.60 10.26
N ILE A 114 -5.82 -21.41 11.57
CA ILE A 114 -5.92 -20.07 12.19
C ILE A 114 -4.60 -19.33 12.03
N MET A 115 -3.48 -19.96 12.41
CA MET A 115 -2.16 -19.34 12.34
C MET A 115 -1.78 -18.96 10.91
N TRP A 116 -2.11 -19.79 9.93
CA TRP A 116 -1.91 -19.47 8.51
C TRP A 116 -2.75 -18.28 8.04
N ALA A 117 -4.01 -18.16 8.49
CA ALA A 117 -4.85 -17.02 8.17
C ALA A 117 -4.31 -15.73 8.79
N GLU A 118 -3.90 -15.76 10.05
CA GLU A 118 -3.29 -14.63 10.75
C GLU A 118 -1.97 -14.18 10.11
N ALA A 119 -1.11 -15.14 9.75
CA ALA A 119 0.14 -14.88 9.04
C ALA A 119 -0.12 -14.16 7.71
N ASN A 120 -1.08 -14.66 6.91
CA ASN A 120 -1.44 -14.03 5.64
C ASN A 120 -1.94 -12.60 5.82
N MET A 121 -2.79 -12.36 6.81
CA MET A 121 -3.25 -10.99 7.11
C MET A 121 -2.07 -10.09 7.47
N LYS A 122 -1.19 -10.54 8.36
CA LYS A 122 -0.04 -9.74 8.81
C LYS A 122 0.92 -9.43 7.66
N TRP A 123 1.27 -10.42 6.85
CA TRP A 123 2.17 -10.24 5.71
C TRP A 123 1.60 -9.27 4.66
N GLN A 124 0.27 -9.24 4.49
CA GLN A 124 -0.40 -8.26 3.62
C GLN A 124 -0.37 -6.84 4.22
N PHE A 125 -0.68 -6.70 5.52
CA PHE A 125 -0.71 -5.40 6.19
C PHE A 125 0.67 -4.73 6.27
N GLU A 126 1.74 -5.47 6.53
CA GLU A 126 3.10 -4.91 6.63
C GLU A 126 3.52 -4.23 5.32
N LYS A 127 3.16 -4.83 4.18
CA LYS A 127 3.43 -4.23 2.86
C LYS A 127 2.67 -2.91 2.67
N ASP A 128 1.37 -2.90 2.95
CA ASP A 128 0.53 -1.71 2.82
C ASP A 128 1.03 -0.57 3.71
N VAL A 129 1.48 -0.89 4.92
CA VAL A 129 2.08 0.07 5.85
C VAL A 129 3.39 0.63 5.30
N LEU A 130 4.27 -0.23 4.77
CA LEU A 130 5.54 0.19 4.15
C LEU A 130 5.32 1.07 2.92
N ASP A 131 4.36 0.73 2.07
CA ASP A 131 4.05 1.50 0.85
C ASP A 131 3.41 2.85 1.20
N ARG A 132 2.50 2.90 2.18
CA ARG A 132 1.96 4.16 2.70
C ARG A 132 3.04 5.03 3.34
N TRP A 133 3.99 4.44 4.05
CA TRP A 133 5.11 5.18 4.65
C TRP A 133 6.05 5.77 3.60
N LYS A 134 6.41 4.99 2.57
CA LYS A 134 7.18 5.47 1.41
C LYS A 134 6.44 6.59 0.67
N ALA A 135 5.14 6.42 0.44
CA ALA A 135 4.31 7.44 -0.18
C ALA A 135 4.30 8.74 0.65
N LYS A 136 4.11 8.64 1.97
CA LYS A 136 4.13 9.79 2.90
C LYS A 136 5.48 10.52 2.89
N LYS A 137 6.61 9.79 2.90
CA LYS A 137 7.94 10.37 2.77
C LYS A 137 8.13 11.12 1.44
N SER A 138 7.68 10.53 0.33
CA SER A 138 7.74 11.18 -0.98
C SER A 138 6.90 12.46 -1.04
N LEU A 139 5.74 12.46 -0.36
CA LEU A 139 4.84 13.60 -0.28
C LEU A 139 5.42 14.74 0.58
N ALA A 140 6.04 14.40 1.71
CA ALA A 140 6.74 15.35 2.57
C ALA A 140 7.87 16.05 1.81
N TYR A 141 8.73 15.30 1.10
CA TYR A 141 9.81 15.85 0.28
C TYR A 141 9.29 16.79 -0.83
N ARG A 142 8.18 16.43 -1.50
CA ARG A 142 7.55 17.30 -2.50
C ARG A 142 6.91 18.55 -1.90
N ASN A 143 6.45 18.50 -0.65
CA ASN A 143 5.82 19.63 0.03
C ASN A 143 6.84 20.64 0.59
N GLU A 144 8.06 20.21 0.93
CA GLU A 144 9.12 21.11 1.42
C GLU A 144 9.41 22.26 0.44
N GLY A 145 9.57 21.96 -0.86
CA GLY A 145 9.74 22.98 -1.89
C GLY A 145 8.50 23.89 -2.07
N ARG A 146 7.31 23.35 -1.83
CA ARG A 146 6.04 24.10 -1.90
C ARG A 146 5.89 25.04 -0.71
N ASP A 147 6.34 24.64 0.46
CA ASP A 147 6.29 25.43 1.69
C ASP A 147 7.26 26.61 1.62
N GLN A 148 8.45 26.41 1.06
CA GLN A 148 9.42 27.48 0.86
C GLN A 148 8.92 28.53 -0.14
N HIS A 149 8.43 28.09 -1.30
CA HIS A 149 7.81 28.98 -2.28
C HIS A 149 6.58 29.71 -1.71
N ASN A 150 5.77 29.04 -0.87
CA ASN A 150 4.64 29.68 -0.20
C ASN A 150 5.07 30.72 0.85
N LYS A 151 6.17 30.48 1.58
CA LYS A 151 6.76 31.47 2.51
C LYS A 151 7.27 32.70 1.76
N GLU A 152 8.00 32.51 0.67
CA GLU A 152 8.51 33.58 -0.19
C GLU A 152 7.36 34.42 -0.76
N ARG A 153 6.34 33.80 -1.35
CA ARG A 153 5.17 34.54 -1.84
C ARG A 153 4.42 35.29 -0.74
N LYS A 154 4.36 34.76 0.48
CA LYS A 154 3.73 35.46 1.62
C LYS A 154 4.53 36.69 2.02
N LEU A 155 5.86 36.58 2.06
CA LEU A 155 6.78 37.69 2.33
C LEU A 155 6.68 38.78 1.25
N GLU A 156 6.79 38.40 -0.02
CA GLU A 156 6.62 39.32 -1.14
C GLU A 156 5.24 39.99 -1.09
N ALA A 157 4.19 39.22 -0.77
CA ALA A 157 2.84 39.74 -0.64
C ALA A 157 2.73 40.81 0.45
N ALA A 158 3.30 40.56 1.61
CA ALA A 158 3.32 41.52 2.71
C ALA A 158 4.11 42.79 2.34
N GLN A 159 5.26 42.64 1.68
CA GLN A 159 6.11 43.77 1.27
C GLN A 159 5.39 44.71 0.30
N TRP A 160 4.81 44.18 -0.79
CA TRP A 160 4.14 45.07 -1.75
C TRP A 160 2.85 45.66 -1.17
N GLN A 161 2.16 44.96 -0.26
CA GLN A 161 0.98 45.49 0.41
C GLN A 161 1.33 46.67 1.32
N ALA A 162 2.40 46.57 2.10
CA ALA A 162 2.90 47.68 2.91
C ALA A 162 3.26 48.90 2.04
N LEU A 163 3.99 48.68 0.94
CA LEU A 163 4.30 49.75 -0.02
C LEU A 163 3.05 50.38 -0.64
N ALA A 164 2.04 49.56 -0.96
CA ALA A 164 0.78 50.06 -1.51
C ALA A 164 0.06 50.98 -0.52
N ILE A 165 0.06 50.63 0.76
CA ILE A 165 -0.55 51.43 1.84
C ILE A 165 0.20 52.77 2.01
N GLU A 166 1.53 52.76 2.02
CA GLU A 166 2.32 53.99 2.10
C GLU A 166 2.08 54.91 0.91
N ILE A 167 2.11 54.37 -0.31
CA ILE A 167 1.81 55.14 -1.53
C ILE A 167 0.37 55.68 -1.50
N ALA A 168 -0.59 54.92 -0.97
CA ALA A 168 -1.98 55.36 -0.87
C ALA A 168 -2.18 56.59 0.02
N LYS A 169 -1.29 56.83 1.01
CA LYS A 169 -1.32 58.04 1.86
C LYS A 169 -0.88 59.30 1.12
N GLU A 170 -0.17 59.18 0.00
CA GLU A 170 0.32 60.33 -0.79
C GLU A 170 -0.79 61.00 -1.63
N THR A 171 -2.00 60.43 -1.65
CA THR A 171 -3.09 60.89 -2.50
C THR A 171 -4.40 61.06 -1.73
N GLU A 172 -5.17 62.09 -2.08
CA GLU A 172 -6.53 62.31 -1.58
C GLU A 172 -7.59 61.49 -2.36
N MET A 173 -7.16 60.77 -3.40
CA MET A 173 -8.06 59.92 -4.18
C MET A 173 -8.61 58.79 -3.32
N THR A 174 -9.89 58.43 -3.51
CA THR A 174 -10.53 57.32 -2.80
C THR A 174 -11.08 56.27 -3.77
N GLY A 175 -11.33 55.07 -3.24
CA GLY A 175 -11.98 53.98 -3.97
C GLY A 175 -11.20 53.46 -5.18
N ASN A 176 -11.89 53.19 -6.29
CA ASN A 176 -11.28 52.56 -7.47
C ASN A 176 -10.22 53.43 -8.16
N LYS A 177 -10.34 54.77 -8.06
CA LYS A 177 -9.37 55.70 -8.64
C LYS A 177 -8.04 55.66 -7.87
N GLN A 178 -8.10 55.61 -6.54
CA GLN A 178 -6.93 55.42 -5.68
C GLN A 178 -6.18 54.13 -6.03
N ALA A 179 -6.90 53.01 -6.14
CA ALA A 179 -6.28 51.72 -6.43
C ALA A 179 -5.60 51.66 -7.81
N ALA A 180 -6.17 52.31 -8.82
CA ALA A 180 -5.55 52.41 -10.16
C ALA A 180 -4.29 53.30 -10.13
N TRP A 181 -4.33 54.40 -9.38
CA TRP A 181 -3.19 55.29 -9.22
C TRP A 181 -2.04 54.59 -8.46
N VAL A 182 -2.34 53.94 -7.33
CA VAL A 182 -1.36 53.18 -6.52
C VAL A 182 -0.74 52.05 -7.34
N ALA A 183 -1.52 51.33 -8.15
CA ALA A 183 -1.01 50.28 -9.03
C ALA A 183 0.03 50.81 -10.05
N ASN A 184 -0.23 51.97 -10.65
CA ASN A 184 0.69 52.62 -11.56
C ASN A 184 1.95 53.14 -10.84
N ALA A 185 1.81 53.67 -9.64
CA ALA A 185 2.93 54.14 -8.82
C ALA A 185 3.84 52.97 -8.38
N LEU A 186 3.27 51.83 -7.96
CA LEU A 186 4.01 50.61 -7.65
C LEU A 186 4.83 50.12 -8.86
N GLN A 187 4.23 50.13 -10.05
CA GLN A 187 4.93 49.73 -11.27
C GLN A 187 6.05 50.71 -11.63
N ARG A 188 5.82 52.02 -11.55
CA ARG A 188 6.82 53.04 -11.93
C ARG A 188 7.99 53.13 -10.95
N ARG A 189 7.72 53.07 -9.64
CA ARG A 189 8.73 53.30 -8.59
C ARG A 189 9.47 52.03 -8.18
N HIS A 190 8.79 50.89 -8.21
CA HIS A 190 9.30 49.63 -7.67
C HIS A 190 9.32 48.49 -8.70
N GLY A 191 8.87 48.72 -9.94
CA GLY A 191 8.77 47.68 -10.96
C GLY A 191 7.69 46.63 -10.68
N ILE A 192 6.86 46.82 -9.65
CA ILE A 192 5.89 45.83 -9.20
C ILE A 192 4.57 46.02 -9.95
N ARG A 193 4.27 45.10 -10.88
CA ARG A 193 3.02 45.12 -11.64
C ARG A 193 1.91 44.38 -10.88
N ARG A 194 0.87 45.10 -10.43
CA ARG A 194 -0.34 44.51 -9.82
C ARG A 194 -1.60 45.05 -10.48
N ASN A 195 -2.63 44.21 -10.55
CA ASN A 195 -3.93 44.64 -11.04
C ASN A 195 -4.57 45.61 -10.03
N PRO A 196 -5.16 46.74 -10.45
CA PRO A 196 -5.88 47.66 -9.57
C PRO A 196 -6.90 46.98 -8.65
N LYS A 197 -7.59 45.92 -9.10
CA LYS A 197 -8.51 45.14 -8.26
C LYS A 197 -7.80 44.45 -7.08
N THR A 198 -6.59 43.95 -7.31
CA THR A 198 -5.77 43.30 -6.28
C THR A 198 -5.25 44.32 -5.27
N VAL A 199 -4.85 45.51 -5.74
CA VAL A 199 -4.45 46.63 -4.89
C VAL A 199 -5.63 47.13 -4.06
N ALA A 200 -6.81 47.29 -4.66
CA ALA A 200 -8.03 47.67 -3.94
C ALA A 200 -8.38 46.69 -2.83
N LYS A 201 -8.16 45.38 -3.02
CA LYS A 201 -8.36 44.37 -1.98
C LYS A 201 -7.35 44.48 -0.84
N ALA A 202 -6.10 44.86 -1.14
CA ALA A 202 -5.08 45.07 -0.12
C ALA A 202 -5.34 46.32 0.73
N LEU A 203 -5.79 47.41 0.11
CA LEU A 203 -6.09 48.68 0.79
C LEU A 203 -7.35 48.63 1.67
N ARG A 204 -8.17 47.57 1.55
CA ARG A 204 -9.37 47.36 2.39
C ARG A 204 -9.10 46.54 3.65
N LYS A 205 -7.92 45.94 3.76
CA LYS A 205 -7.50 45.19 4.95
C LYS A 205 -6.84 46.14 5.94
#